data_AF-A0A2R2MK29-F1
#
_entry.id   AF-A0A2R2MK29-F1
#
_cell.length_a   1.000
_cell.length_b   1.000
_cell.length_c   1.000
_cell.angle_alpha   90.00
_cell.angle_beta   90.00
_cell.angle_gamma   90.00
#
_symmetry.space_group_name_H-M   'P 1'
#
loop_
_entity.id
_entity.type
_entity.pdbx_description
1 polymer ?
#
loop_
_entity_poly.entity_id
_entity_poly.type
_entity_poly.pdbx_seq_one_letter_code
_entity_poly.pdbx_strand_id
1 'polypeptide(L)'
;MDKVEDAVQIYHDIAKIPCLSLGRFSKAPPKAGLIRSVYSEWSQRDLERNEKVKFARQQTLAKTERGLEVLLDSDPIDVSKEIYSKEAPSGKFRGVVRSVKDKDGKDKQYIEIWNKYQKLTNIDVDAQEKHGKIYENDATFGCFEWSASEGHLLYVAEKKQPKTASYFDNKPKKLKDEQAEDSKGKDSEEAIKGDQFVYKDEWGELLVGKHHPVLCVLNVDTGDISVLENIPDNVSPGQVSCSSMWIQGISVF
;
A
#
# COMPACT_ATOMS: atom_id res chain seq x y z
N MET A 1 14.26 -41.96 -15.64
CA MET A 1 13.53 -41.20 -14.62
C MET A 1 12.09 -41.15 -15.04
N ASP A 2 11.19 -41.28 -14.08
CA ASP A 2 9.77 -41.25 -14.35
C ASP A 2 9.38 -39.79 -14.71
N LYS A 3 8.47 -39.63 -15.68
CA LYS A 3 8.25 -38.34 -16.38
C LYS A 3 7.78 -37.25 -15.42
N VAL A 4 7.22 -37.67 -14.29
CA VAL A 4 6.71 -36.79 -13.23
C VAL A 4 7.87 -36.18 -12.44
N GLU A 5 8.87 -36.96 -12.07
CA GLU A 5 10.06 -36.51 -11.35
C GLU A 5 10.84 -35.49 -12.17
N ASP A 6 10.99 -35.74 -13.47
CA ASP A 6 11.63 -34.80 -14.38
C ASP A 6 10.85 -33.46 -14.44
N ALA A 7 9.51 -33.51 -14.52
CA ALA A 7 8.67 -32.32 -14.54
C ALA A 7 8.73 -31.54 -13.21
N VAL A 8 8.75 -32.24 -12.07
CA VAL A 8 8.89 -31.65 -10.74
C VAL A 8 10.23 -30.95 -10.61
N GLN A 9 11.33 -31.60 -11.05
CA GLN A 9 12.65 -31.00 -11.00
C GLN A 9 12.74 -29.72 -11.85
N ILE A 10 12.21 -29.76 -13.09
CA ILE A 10 12.14 -28.59 -13.97
C ILE A 10 11.36 -27.46 -13.29
N TYR A 11 10.22 -27.76 -12.68
CA TYR A 11 9.42 -26.76 -11.97
C TYR A 11 10.19 -26.13 -10.81
N HIS A 12 10.87 -26.93 -9.99
CA HIS A 12 11.73 -26.43 -8.91
C HIS A 12 12.84 -25.53 -9.43
N ASP A 13 13.48 -25.87 -10.54
CA ASP A 13 14.57 -25.08 -11.11
C ASP A 13 14.09 -23.77 -11.71
N ILE A 14 12.91 -23.76 -12.34
CA ILE A 14 12.29 -22.52 -12.83
C ILE A 14 11.83 -21.63 -11.67
N ALA A 15 11.26 -22.21 -10.60
CA ALA A 15 10.83 -21.45 -9.42
C ALA A 15 11.99 -20.71 -8.69
N LYS A 16 13.23 -21.20 -8.86
CA LYS A 16 14.44 -20.54 -8.34
C LYS A 16 14.83 -19.26 -9.08
N ILE A 17 14.25 -18.99 -10.25
CA ILE A 17 14.58 -17.83 -11.06
C ILE A 17 13.69 -16.65 -10.64
N PRO A 18 14.25 -15.56 -10.09
CA PRO A 18 13.46 -14.40 -9.70
C PRO A 18 13.03 -13.58 -10.93
N CYS A 19 11.85 -12.97 -10.83
CA CYS A 19 11.30 -12.06 -11.84
C CYS A 19 11.42 -10.61 -11.38
N LEU A 20 11.95 -9.73 -12.23
CA LEU A 20 11.97 -8.29 -11.97
C LEU A 20 10.53 -7.74 -11.97
N SER A 21 10.13 -7.11 -10.87
CA SER A 21 8.78 -6.53 -10.72
C SER A 21 8.77 -5.00 -10.78
N LEU A 22 9.88 -4.35 -10.38
CA LEU A 22 9.99 -2.89 -10.39
C LEU A 22 11.44 -2.47 -10.62
N GLY A 23 11.65 -1.41 -11.39
CA GLY A 23 12.95 -0.76 -11.56
C GLY A 23 12.80 0.75 -11.53
N ARG A 24 13.67 1.44 -10.78
CA ARG A 24 13.72 2.91 -10.75
C ARG A 24 15.15 3.41 -10.65
N PHE A 25 15.42 4.53 -11.29
CA PHE A 25 16.66 5.27 -11.12
C PHE A 25 16.51 6.26 -9.96
N SER A 26 17.49 6.32 -9.07
CA SER A 26 17.59 7.41 -8.10
C SER A 26 17.74 8.74 -8.83
N LYS A 27 17.17 9.82 -8.28
CA LYS A 27 17.44 11.18 -8.80
C LYS A 27 18.87 11.57 -8.47
N ALA A 28 19.75 11.38 -9.45
CA ALA A 28 21.16 11.73 -9.30
C ALA A 28 21.37 13.24 -9.51
N PRO A 29 22.28 13.87 -8.74
CA PRO A 29 22.58 15.29 -8.92
C PRO A 29 23.13 15.56 -10.32
N PRO A 30 22.97 16.78 -10.86
CA PRO A 30 23.34 17.11 -12.25
C PRO A 30 24.78 16.77 -12.64
N LYS A 31 25.70 16.78 -11.66
CA LYS A 31 27.13 16.48 -11.86
C LYS A 31 27.46 14.98 -11.93
N ALA A 32 26.52 14.10 -11.57
CA ALA A 32 26.71 12.65 -11.58
C ALA A 32 26.29 12.02 -12.92
N GLY A 33 26.29 12.75 -14.05
CA GLY A 33 25.85 12.23 -15.35
C GLY A 33 26.52 10.92 -15.80
N LEU A 34 27.68 10.60 -15.21
CA LEU A 34 28.39 9.35 -15.42
C LEU A 34 28.02 8.21 -14.46
N ILE A 35 27.41 8.48 -13.30
CA ILE A 35 27.10 7.48 -12.27
C ILE A 35 25.63 7.57 -11.84
N ARG A 36 24.92 6.45 -11.86
CA ARG A 36 23.50 6.35 -11.51
C ARG A 36 23.24 5.19 -10.57
N SER A 37 22.52 5.42 -9.48
CA SER A 37 22.01 4.31 -8.67
C SER A 37 20.66 3.84 -9.22
N VAL A 38 20.50 2.53 -9.27
CA VAL A 38 19.30 1.81 -9.69
C VAL A 38 18.80 1.03 -8.50
N TYR A 39 17.51 1.17 -8.22
CA TYR A 39 16.79 0.33 -7.29
C TYR A 39 15.89 -0.60 -8.09
N SER A 40 15.92 -1.88 -7.74
CA SER A 40 15.12 -2.91 -8.39
C SER A 40 14.44 -3.78 -7.34
N GLU A 41 13.19 -4.14 -7.59
CA GLU A 41 12.45 -5.12 -6.79
C GLU A 41 12.19 -6.34 -7.65
N TRP A 42 12.30 -7.50 -7.00
CA TRP A 42 12.20 -8.80 -7.61
C TRP A 42 11.22 -9.64 -6.80
N SER A 43 10.54 -10.56 -7.48
CA SER A 43 9.65 -11.52 -6.86
C SER A 43 10.06 -12.94 -7.24
N GLN A 44 9.97 -13.86 -6.27
CA GLN A 44 10.29 -15.26 -6.43
C GLN A 44 9.25 -16.12 -5.73
N ARG A 45 8.96 -17.31 -6.29
CA ARG A 45 8.09 -18.28 -5.64
C ARG A 45 8.88 -19.06 -4.59
N ASP A 46 8.43 -18.99 -3.35
CA ASP A 46 8.87 -19.87 -2.27
C ASP A 46 7.92 -21.06 -2.24
N LEU A 47 8.43 -22.24 -2.56
CA LEU A 47 7.63 -23.45 -2.73
C LEU A 47 7.27 -24.06 -1.37
N GLU A 48 8.19 -23.99 -0.43
CA GLU A 48 8.07 -24.53 0.92
C GLU A 48 7.02 -23.75 1.73
N ARG A 49 7.03 -22.42 1.62
CA ARG A 49 6.04 -21.54 2.27
C ARG A 49 4.80 -21.29 1.40
N ASN A 50 4.82 -21.76 0.15
CA ASN A 50 3.75 -21.59 -0.84
C ASN A 50 3.34 -20.12 -1.06
N GLU A 51 4.29 -19.19 -0.93
CA GLU A 51 4.08 -17.75 -1.03
C GLU A 51 5.03 -17.11 -2.06
N LYS A 52 4.82 -15.83 -2.37
CA LYS A 52 5.77 -15.05 -3.15
C LYS A 52 6.63 -14.23 -2.20
N VAL A 53 7.94 -14.41 -2.27
CA VAL A 53 8.91 -13.55 -1.59
C VAL A 53 9.21 -12.36 -2.50
N LYS A 54 9.37 -11.18 -1.92
CA LYS A 54 9.84 -9.98 -2.62
C LYS A 54 11.15 -9.52 -2.00
N PHE A 55 12.11 -9.17 -2.83
CA PHE A 55 13.36 -8.60 -2.37
C PHE A 55 13.81 -7.45 -3.25
N ALA A 56 14.51 -6.50 -2.64
CA ALA A 56 15.05 -5.32 -3.31
C ALA A 56 16.56 -5.41 -3.43
N ARG A 57 17.09 -4.80 -4.49
CA ARG A 57 18.52 -4.66 -4.76
C ARG A 57 18.83 -3.24 -5.20
N GLN A 58 19.98 -2.75 -4.77
CA GLN A 58 20.51 -1.47 -5.17
C GLN A 58 21.82 -1.65 -5.91
N GLN A 59 21.88 -1.16 -7.15
CA GLN A 59 23.07 -1.19 -7.99
C GLN A 59 23.53 0.23 -8.28
N THR A 60 24.84 0.44 -8.38
CA THR A 60 25.40 1.69 -8.88
C THR A 60 26.04 1.43 -10.22
N LEU A 61 25.55 2.11 -11.25
CA LEU A 61 26.00 1.99 -12.62
C LEU A 61 26.89 3.17 -12.99
N ALA A 62 27.92 2.92 -13.79
CA ALA A 62 28.72 3.95 -14.44
C ALA A 62 28.61 3.86 -15.96
N LYS A 63 28.57 5.03 -16.61
CA LYS A 63 28.67 5.14 -18.06
C LYS A 63 30.15 5.17 -18.45
N THR A 64 30.60 4.13 -19.13
CA THR A 64 31.93 4.03 -19.73
C THR A 64 31.85 4.21 -21.25
N GLU A 65 32.99 4.25 -21.92
CA GLU A 65 33.04 4.27 -23.39
C GLU A 65 32.43 3.01 -24.02
N ARG A 66 32.38 1.90 -23.27
CA ARG A 66 31.86 0.60 -23.73
C ARG A 66 30.37 0.39 -23.40
N GLY A 67 29.76 1.27 -22.61
CA GLY A 67 28.36 1.17 -22.22
C GLY A 67 28.10 1.47 -20.74
N LEU A 68 27.08 0.82 -20.16
CA LEU A 68 26.77 0.89 -18.74
C LEU A 68 27.43 -0.29 -18.02
N GLU A 69 28.23 -0.01 -17.00
CA GLU A 69 28.91 -1.01 -16.17
C GLU A 69 28.40 -0.92 -14.73
N VAL A 70 28.24 -2.08 -14.06
CA VAL A 70 27.87 -2.13 -12.63
C VAL A 70 29.13 -1.93 -11.80
N LEU A 71 29.20 -0.83 -11.05
CA LEU A 71 30.30 -0.54 -10.12
C LEU A 71 30.11 -1.21 -8.76
N LEU A 72 28.87 -1.17 -8.24
CA LEU A 72 28.51 -1.71 -6.94
C LEU A 72 27.16 -2.41 -7.05
N ASP A 73 27.00 -3.48 -6.29
CA ASP A 73 25.78 -4.26 -6.18
C ASP A 73 25.56 -4.57 -4.70
N SER A 74 24.34 -4.35 -4.21
CA SER A 74 23.97 -4.67 -2.85
C SER A 74 23.50 -6.11 -2.73
N ASP A 75 23.64 -6.69 -1.54
CA ASP A 75 22.93 -7.90 -1.21
C ASP A 75 21.40 -7.69 -1.33
N PRO A 76 20.63 -8.73 -1.68
CA PRO A 76 19.18 -8.69 -1.64
C PRO A 76 18.64 -8.41 -0.23
N ILE A 77 17.67 -7.53 -0.14
CA ILE A 77 16.97 -7.20 1.11
C ILE A 77 15.52 -7.65 0.99
N ASP A 78 15.04 -8.46 1.93
CA ASP A 78 13.64 -8.88 1.99
C ASP A 78 12.71 -7.67 2.20
N VAL A 79 11.78 -7.50 1.28
CA VAL A 79 10.73 -6.48 1.30
C VAL A 79 9.34 -7.10 1.12
N SER A 80 9.17 -8.38 1.42
CA SER A 80 7.92 -9.14 1.22
C SER A 80 6.73 -8.55 1.97
N LYS A 81 6.99 -7.84 3.06
CA LYS A 81 5.98 -7.15 3.89
C LYS A 81 5.67 -5.73 3.41
N GLU A 82 6.40 -5.20 2.43
CA GLU A 82 6.16 -3.88 1.85
C GLU A 82 5.12 -4.01 0.72
N ILE A 83 3.95 -3.41 0.93
CA ILE A 83 2.90 -3.28 -0.09
C ILE A 83 3.32 -2.21 -1.11
N TYR A 84 3.80 -1.07 -0.61
CA TYR A 84 4.37 0.01 -1.42
C TYR A 84 5.68 0.50 -0.82
N SER A 85 6.57 0.97 -1.69
CA SER A 85 7.82 1.64 -1.33
C SER A 85 8.11 2.75 -2.34
N LYS A 86 7.89 4.02 -1.96
CA LYS A 86 8.02 5.18 -2.86
C LYS A 86 8.93 6.25 -2.28
N GLU A 87 9.88 6.67 -3.11
CA GLU A 87 10.78 7.79 -2.80
C GLU A 87 10.07 9.12 -3.09
N ALA A 88 10.24 10.10 -2.20
CA ALA A 88 9.68 11.43 -2.36
C ALA A 88 10.37 12.19 -3.51
N PRO A 89 9.73 13.21 -4.11
CA PRO A 89 10.29 13.98 -5.23
C PRO A 89 11.72 14.50 -5.04
N SER A 90 12.15 14.81 -3.82
CA SER A 90 13.48 15.31 -3.47
C SER A 90 14.52 14.21 -3.26
N GLY A 91 14.08 12.96 -3.11
CA GLY A 91 14.92 11.82 -2.74
C GLY A 91 15.30 11.75 -1.26
N LYS A 92 14.82 12.69 -0.42
CA LYS A 92 15.18 12.73 1.01
C LYS A 92 14.36 11.78 1.87
N PHE A 93 13.12 11.53 1.47
CA PHE A 93 12.18 10.70 2.20
C PHE A 93 11.74 9.50 1.38
N ARG A 94 11.37 8.44 2.07
CA ARG A 94 10.76 7.23 1.50
C ARG A 94 9.54 6.85 2.33
N GLY A 95 8.41 6.70 1.65
CA GLY A 95 7.15 6.26 2.24
C GLY A 95 7.00 4.78 1.96
N VAL A 96 6.62 4.01 2.98
CA VAL A 96 6.43 2.57 2.88
C VAL A 96 5.10 2.21 3.49
N VAL A 97 4.26 1.49 2.74
CA VAL A 97 3.07 0.84 3.31
C VAL A 97 3.47 -0.59 3.65
N ARG A 98 3.41 -0.96 4.94
CA ARG A 98 3.84 -2.27 5.43
C ARG A 98 2.67 -3.04 6.02
N SER A 99 2.51 -4.30 5.64
CA SER A 99 1.58 -5.24 6.28
C SER A 99 2.32 -6.11 7.30
N VAL A 100 1.82 -6.15 8.53
CA VAL A 100 2.38 -6.94 9.61
C VAL A 100 1.26 -7.70 10.31
N LYS A 101 1.48 -8.99 10.58
CA LYS A 101 0.56 -9.77 11.41
C LYS A 101 0.63 -9.31 12.86
N ASP A 102 -0.52 -9.04 13.45
CA ASP A 102 -0.63 -8.76 14.88
C ASP A 102 -0.49 -10.04 15.73
N LYS A 103 -0.66 -9.91 17.04
CA LYS A 103 -0.54 -11.04 17.99
C LYS A 103 -1.61 -12.12 17.77
N ASP A 104 -2.74 -11.74 17.17
CA ASP A 104 -3.87 -12.62 16.87
C ASP A 104 -3.77 -13.18 15.44
N GLY A 105 -2.69 -12.88 14.71
CA GLY A 105 -2.44 -13.32 13.35
C GLY A 105 -3.20 -12.54 12.27
N LYS A 106 -3.86 -11.43 12.62
CA LYS A 106 -4.56 -10.56 11.67
C LYS A 106 -3.60 -9.59 11.01
N ASP A 107 -3.79 -9.35 9.72
CA ASP A 107 -2.99 -8.38 8.99
C ASP A 107 -3.35 -6.97 9.45
N LYS A 108 -2.32 -6.18 9.74
CA LYS A 108 -2.40 -4.79 10.14
C LYS A 108 -1.48 -3.95 9.29
N GLN A 109 -1.99 -2.82 8.80
CA GLN A 109 -1.28 -1.95 7.88
C GLN A 109 -0.71 -0.75 8.61
N TYR A 110 0.50 -0.36 8.20
CA TYR A 110 1.19 0.81 8.70
C TYR A 110 1.74 1.63 7.55
N ILE A 111 1.74 2.95 7.71
CA ILE A 111 2.51 3.84 6.84
C ILE A 111 3.76 4.29 7.60
N GLU A 112 4.92 3.89 7.08
CA GLU A 112 6.23 4.26 7.60
C GLU A 112 6.85 5.37 6.76
N ILE A 113 7.39 6.40 7.41
CA ILE A 113 8.16 7.45 6.77
C ILE A 113 9.63 7.29 7.17
N TRP A 114 10.50 7.18 6.18
CA TRP A 114 11.94 6.96 6.35
C TRP A 114 12.74 8.11 5.75
N ASN A 115 13.91 8.36 6.30
CA ASN A 115 14.99 9.05 5.59
C ASN A 115 16.15 8.08 5.32
N LYS A 116 17.28 8.59 4.82
CA LYS A 116 18.48 7.77 4.52
C LYS A 116 19.03 6.99 5.73
N TYR A 117 18.76 7.44 6.95
CA TYR A 117 19.42 6.95 8.16
C TYR A 117 18.49 6.15 9.08
N GLN A 118 17.20 6.49 9.11
CA GLN A 118 16.28 5.96 10.10
C GLN A 118 14.81 6.04 9.66
N LYS A 119 13.97 5.30 10.39
CA LYS A 119 12.52 5.49 10.39
C LYS A 119 12.18 6.72 11.22
N LEU A 120 11.50 7.69 10.60
CA LEU A 120 11.05 8.92 11.23
C LEU A 120 9.70 8.71 11.92
N THR A 121 8.75 8.11 11.20
CA THR A 121 7.37 7.97 11.64
C THR A 121 6.84 6.57 11.32
N ASN A 122 5.95 6.06 12.17
CA ASN A 122 5.21 4.83 11.95
C ASN A 122 3.75 5.07 12.35
N ILE A 123 2.85 5.12 11.37
CA ILE A 123 1.43 5.42 11.56
C ILE A 123 0.63 4.14 11.41
N ASP A 124 -0.13 3.83 12.46
CA ASP A 124 -1.10 2.73 12.50
C ASP A 124 -2.40 3.19 11.84
N VAL A 125 -2.58 2.86 10.55
CA VAL A 125 -3.72 3.38 9.78
C VAL A 125 -5.04 2.73 10.20
N ASP A 126 -4.99 1.47 10.65
CA ASP A 126 -6.17 0.74 11.11
C ASP A 126 -6.71 1.32 12.42
N ALA A 127 -5.82 1.74 13.34
CA ALA A 127 -6.22 2.37 14.60
C ALA A 127 -6.87 3.75 14.41
N GLN A 128 -6.62 4.44 13.29
CA GLN A 128 -7.27 5.72 13.01
C GLN A 128 -8.71 5.57 12.56
N GLU A 129 -9.11 4.37 12.13
CA GLU A 129 -10.50 4.06 11.82
C GLU A 129 -11.12 5.02 10.77
N LYS A 130 -10.30 5.55 9.84
CA LYS A 130 -10.74 6.49 8.78
C LYS A 130 -11.17 5.81 7.49
N HIS A 131 -10.54 4.69 7.15
CA HIS A 131 -10.79 3.90 5.95
C HIS A 131 -10.64 2.40 6.27
N GLY A 132 -10.97 1.53 5.32
CA GLY A 132 -10.70 0.09 5.36
C GLY A 132 -9.29 -0.25 4.90
N LYS A 133 -9.07 -1.45 4.36
CA LYS A 133 -7.74 -1.91 3.93
C LYS A 133 -7.19 -1.01 2.81
N ILE A 134 -5.95 -0.55 2.94
CA ILE A 134 -5.18 0.07 1.84
C ILE A 134 -5.01 -0.97 0.75
N TYR A 135 -5.39 -0.63 -0.47
CA TYR A 135 -5.31 -1.57 -1.58
C TYR A 135 -3.86 -1.85 -1.95
N GLU A 136 -3.60 -3.12 -2.26
CA GLU A 136 -2.29 -3.54 -2.74
C GLU A 136 -1.99 -2.94 -4.11
N ASN A 137 -0.74 -3.00 -4.55
CA ASN A 137 -0.33 -2.51 -5.86
C ASN A 137 -0.88 -3.42 -6.97
N ASP A 138 -2.18 -3.33 -7.20
CA ASP A 138 -2.85 -3.90 -8.35
C ASP A 138 -2.92 -2.86 -9.49
N ALA A 139 -3.02 -3.34 -10.72
CA ALA A 139 -3.02 -2.46 -11.89
C ALA A 139 -4.29 -1.58 -12.00
N THR A 140 -5.30 -1.74 -11.15
CA THR A 140 -6.61 -1.07 -11.27
C THR A 140 -6.79 0.02 -10.22
N PHE A 141 -6.66 -0.34 -8.94
CA PHE A 141 -6.92 0.50 -7.77
C PHE A 141 -5.67 0.75 -6.90
N GLY A 142 -4.51 0.25 -7.31
CA GLY A 142 -3.27 0.45 -6.57
C GLY A 142 -2.70 1.86 -6.74
N CYS A 143 -2.59 2.62 -5.64
CA CYS A 143 -1.98 3.94 -5.63
C CYS A 143 -1.30 4.26 -4.30
N PHE A 144 -0.07 4.79 -4.40
CA PHE A 144 0.67 5.39 -3.28
C PHE A 144 1.66 6.41 -3.85
N GLU A 145 1.41 7.70 -3.61
CA GLU A 145 2.15 8.79 -4.25
C GLU A 145 2.41 9.96 -3.30
N TRP A 146 3.59 10.57 -3.43
CA TRP A 146 3.96 11.76 -2.68
C TRP A 146 3.38 13.02 -3.30
N SER A 147 2.91 13.94 -2.45
CA SER A 147 2.68 15.32 -2.88
C SER A 147 3.99 15.99 -3.29
N ALA A 148 3.92 16.96 -4.20
CA ALA A 148 5.09 17.69 -4.67
C ALA A 148 5.86 18.44 -3.58
N SER A 149 5.16 18.88 -2.52
CA SER A 149 5.74 19.54 -1.34
C SER A 149 6.25 18.56 -0.29
N GLU A 150 6.04 17.26 -0.48
CA GLU A 150 6.43 16.17 0.44
C GLU A 150 5.76 16.22 1.83
N GLY A 151 4.79 17.11 2.05
CA GLY A 151 4.04 17.20 3.30
C GLY A 151 2.87 16.23 3.40
N HIS A 152 2.49 15.60 2.28
CA HIS A 152 1.37 14.67 2.21
C HIS A 152 1.67 13.45 1.34
N LEU A 153 1.00 12.34 1.67
CA LEU A 153 0.95 11.10 0.88
C LEU A 153 -0.50 10.82 0.48
N LEU A 154 -0.70 10.50 -0.79
CA LEU A 154 -1.98 10.11 -1.37
C LEU A 154 -1.98 8.61 -1.64
N TYR A 155 -3.07 7.93 -1.29
CA TYR A 155 -3.24 6.51 -1.55
C TYR A 155 -4.71 6.12 -1.67
N VAL A 156 -4.96 4.91 -2.18
CA VAL A 156 -6.31 4.36 -2.31
C VAL A 156 -6.53 3.27 -1.25
N ALA A 157 -7.69 3.31 -0.60
CA ALA A 157 -8.13 2.30 0.36
C ALA A 157 -9.60 1.94 0.15
N GLU A 158 -10.06 0.84 0.74
CA GLU A 158 -11.49 0.52 0.80
C GLU A 158 -12.23 1.56 1.67
N LYS A 159 -13.42 1.95 1.26
CA LYS A 159 -14.29 2.83 2.04
C LYS A 159 -14.64 2.14 3.36
N LYS A 160 -14.49 2.85 4.48
CA LYS A 160 -14.92 2.31 5.76
C LYS A 160 -16.43 2.07 5.70
N GLN A 161 -16.82 0.85 6.03
CA GLN A 161 -18.21 0.45 6.06
C GLN A 161 -18.78 0.73 7.46
N PRO A 162 -20.03 1.21 7.55
CA PRO A 162 -20.69 1.37 8.84
C PRO A 162 -20.76 0.00 9.53
N LYS A 163 -20.66 0.00 10.86
CA LYS A 163 -20.74 -1.24 11.65
C LYS A 163 -22.14 -1.82 11.45
N THR A 164 -22.26 -3.09 11.09
CA THR A 164 -23.56 -3.77 10.97
C THR A 164 -23.79 -4.71 12.15
N ALA A 165 -25.03 -4.75 12.64
CA ALA A 165 -25.44 -5.61 13.76
C ALA A 165 -26.47 -6.64 13.30
N SER A 166 -26.49 -7.83 13.90
CA SER A 166 -27.45 -8.86 13.52
C SER A 166 -28.84 -8.39 13.91
N TYR A 167 -29.84 -8.77 13.13
CA TYR A 167 -31.21 -8.54 13.53
C TYR A 167 -31.54 -9.24 14.86
N PHE A 168 -30.85 -10.36 15.14
CA PHE A 168 -31.07 -11.21 16.31
C PHE A 168 -30.08 -10.95 17.46
N ASP A 169 -29.16 -9.99 17.32
CA ASP A 169 -28.23 -9.64 18.39
C ASP A 169 -28.97 -8.91 19.52
N ASN A 170 -29.24 -9.61 20.63
CA ASN A 170 -29.82 -9.06 21.85
C ASN A 170 -28.77 -8.33 22.72
N LYS A 171 -27.84 -7.57 22.13
CA LYS A 171 -26.96 -6.71 22.92
C LYS A 171 -27.79 -5.51 23.40
N PRO A 172 -27.85 -5.21 24.71
CA PRO A 172 -28.63 -4.10 25.22
C PRO A 172 -28.15 -2.81 24.57
N LYS A 173 -29.08 -2.04 24.01
CA LYS A 173 -28.84 -0.66 23.57
C LYS A 173 -28.20 0.06 24.76
N LYS A 174 -27.01 0.63 24.59
CA LYS A 174 -26.59 1.73 25.48
C LYS A 174 -27.54 2.89 25.17
N LEU A 175 -28.70 2.87 25.81
CA LEU A 175 -29.56 4.04 25.92
C LEU A 175 -28.67 5.10 26.58
N LYS A 176 -28.39 6.18 25.85
CA LYS A 176 -27.87 7.40 26.44
C LYS A 176 -28.97 7.87 27.40
N ASP A 177 -28.71 7.81 28.70
CA ASP A 177 -29.54 8.53 29.66
C ASP A 177 -29.51 10.01 29.28
N GLU A 178 -30.69 10.54 29.01
CA GLU A 178 -30.94 11.97 28.80
C GLU A 178 -30.69 12.70 30.12
N GLN A 179 -29.46 13.15 30.36
CA GLN A 179 -29.16 14.31 31.22
C GLN A 179 -27.66 14.63 31.21
N ALA A 180 -27.27 15.57 30.35
CA ALA A 180 -26.33 16.66 30.63
C ALA A 180 -26.04 17.38 29.32
N GLU A 181 -26.42 18.65 29.25
CA GLU A 181 -25.96 19.58 28.23
C GLU A 181 -24.43 19.72 28.27
N ASP A 182 -23.86 20.09 27.12
CA ASP A 182 -22.46 20.42 26.84
C ASP A 182 -21.42 19.28 26.84
N SER A 183 -21.26 18.66 25.67
CA SER A 183 -19.96 18.60 24.99
C SER A 183 -20.07 18.05 23.56
N LYS A 184 -19.52 18.81 22.62
CA LYS A 184 -19.50 18.58 21.17
C LYS A 184 -18.82 17.26 20.77
N GLY A 185 -19.44 16.58 19.81
CA GLY A 185 -18.75 15.91 18.70
C GLY A 185 -18.14 14.53 18.98
N LYS A 186 -18.96 13.49 18.98
CA LYS A 186 -18.50 12.14 18.64
C LYS A 186 -19.64 11.39 17.97
N ASP A 187 -19.62 11.40 16.64
CA ASP A 187 -20.50 10.59 15.79
C ASP A 187 -20.15 9.12 16.01
N SER A 188 -20.75 8.52 17.04
CA SER A 188 -20.85 7.07 17.12
C SER A 188 -21.91 6.66 16.09
N GLU A 189 -21.49 6.35 14.86
CA GLU A 189 -22.36 5.74 13.85
C GLU A 189 -23.12 4.57 14.49
N GLU A 190 -24.45 4.73 14.60
CA GLU A 190 -25.31 3.67 15.11
C GLU A 190 -25.23 2.47 14.16
N ALA A 191 -24.94 1.30 14.71
CA ALA A 191 -24.74 0.12 13.88
C ALA A 191 -26.03 -0.23 13.11
N ILE A 192 -25.94 -0.36 11.78
CA ILE A 192 -27.09 -0.65 10.94
C ILE A 192 -27.53 -2.09 11.20
N LYS A 193 -28.74 -2.25 11.72
CA LYS A 193 -29.28 -3.55 12.14
C LYS A 193 -29.88 -4.29 10.94
N GLY A 194 -29.45 -5.53 10.71
CA GLY A 194 -29.97 -6.41 9.67
C GLY A 194 -29.07 -6.52 8.43
N ASP A 195 -28.11 -5.63 8.25
CA ASP A 195 -27.31 -5.54 7.02
C ASP A 195 -26.05 -6.43 7.01
N GLN A 196 -25.90 -7.33 7.98
CA GLN A 196 -24.71 -8.19 8.10
C GLN A 196 -24.51 -9.15 6.92
N PHE A 197 -25.58 -9.49 6.20
CA PHE A 197 -25.54 -10.43 5.07
C PHE A 197 -25.92 -9.79 3.74
N VAL A 198 -25.97 -8.46 3.68
CA VAL A 198 -26.19 -7.75 2.41
C VAL A 198 -24.97 -8.01 1.53
N TYR A 199 -25.21 -8.70 0.41
CA TYR A 199 -24.19 -8.97 -0.58
C TYR A 199 -23.67 -7.64 -1.16
N LYS A 200 -22.35 -7.56 -1.33
CA LYS A 200 -21.67 -6.40 -1.88
C LYS A 200 -20.95 -6.84 -3.14
N ASP A 201 -21.27 -6.20 -4.25
CA ASP A 201 -20.62 -6.48 -5.51
C ASP A 201 -19.11 -6.19 -5.40
N GLU A 202 -18.31 -7.16 -5.82
CA GLU A 202 -16.86 -7.04 -5.92
C GLU A 202 -16.45 -6.80 -7.37
N TRP A 203 -15.26 -6.26 -7.59
CA TRP A 203 -14.70 -5.99 -8.93
C TRP A 203 -14.21 -7.25 -9.68
N GLY A 204 -14.86 -8.40 -9.47
CA GLY A 204 -14.53 -9.68 -10.10
C GLY A 204 -13.43 -10.47 -9.38
N GLU A 205 -13.07 -11.63 -9.95
CA GLU A 205 -12.26 -12.66 -9.29
C GLU A 205 -10.83 -12.22 -8.89
N LEU A 206 -10.25 -11.26 -9.60
CA LEU A 206 -8.90 -10.76 -9.34
C LEU A 206 -8.87 -9.59 -8.34
N LEU A 207 -10.04 -9.07 -7.96
CA LEU A 207 -10.21 -7.86 -7.16
C LEU A 207 -11.14 -8.10 -5.96
N VAL A 208 -11.09 -9.33 -5.44
CA VAL A 208 -11.85 -9.76 -4.25
C VAL A 208 -11.60 -8.84 -3.06
N GLY A 209 -12.67 -8.51 -2.32
CA GLY A 209 -12.63 -7.61 -1.18
C GLY A 209 -12.48 -6.12 -1.54
N LYS A 210 -12.64 -5.75 -2.81
CA LYS A 210 -12.71 -4.35 -3.25
C LYS A 210 -14.12 -4.04 -3.71
N HIS A 211 -14.74 -3.06 -3.07
CA HIS A 211 -16.13 -2.67 -3.35
C HIS A 211 -16.23 -1.18 -3.64
N HIS A 212 -15.73 -0.34 -2.73
CA HIS A 212 -15.77 1.11 -2.85
C HIS A 212 -14.39 1.69 -2.57
N PRO A 213 -13.59 1.96 -3.60
CA PRO A 213 -12.33 2.66 -3.43
C PRO A 213 -12.57 4.10 -2.93
N VAL A 214 -11.73 4.57 -2.02
CA VAL A 214 -11.67 5.98 -1.62
C VAL A 214 -10.24 6.48 -1.66
N LEU A 215 -10.08 7.79 -1.92
CA LEU A 215 -8.79 8.44 -1.86
C LEU A 215 -8.54 8.97 -0.45
N CYS A 216 -7.39 8.63 0.10
CA CYS A 216 -6.95 9.04 1.42
C CYS A 216 -5.69 9.90 1.30
N VAL A 217 -5.66 10.97 2.06
CA VAL A 217 -4.52 11.87 2.17
C VAL A 217 -4.00 11.82 3.60
N LEU A 218 -2.77 11.34 3.75
CA LEU A 218 -2.02 11.37 5.01
C LEU A 218 -1.18 12.64 5.06
N ASN A 219 -1.29 13.41 6.15
CA ASN A 219 -0.35 14.47 6.49
C ASN A 219 0.90 13.86 7.16
N VAL A 220 2.06 14.13 6.60
CA VAL A 220 3.33 13.50 7.01
C VAL A 220 3.83 14.02 8.36
N ASP A 221 3.55 15.29 8.68
CA ASP A 221 4.00 15.94 9.90
C ASP A 221 3.12 15.58 11.11
N THR A 222 1.80 15.59 10.93
CA THR A 222 0.84 15.32 12.02
C THR A 222 0.47 13.85 12.13
N GLY A 223 0.63 13.08 11.06
CA GLY A 223 0.15 11.71 10.96
C GLY A 223 -1.37 11.58 10.77
N ASP A 224 -2.10 12.68 10.59
CA ASP A 224 -3.56 12.66 10.42
C ASP A 224 -3.96 12.23 9.00
N ILE A 225 -5.05 11.45 8.91
CA ILE A 225 -5.58 10.92 7.66
C ILE A 225 -6.94 11.55 7.39
N SER A 226 -7.08 12.14 6.20
CA SER A 226 -8.35 12.62 5.66
C SER A 226 -8.78 11.78 4.46
N VAL A 227 -10.09 11.53 4.34
CA VAL A 227 -10.69 10.87 3.18
C VAL A 227 -11.30 11.95 2.29
N LEU A 228 -11.05 11.88 0.99
CA LEU A 228 -11.58 12.83 0.01
C LEU A 228 -13.06 12.54 -0.24
N GLU A 229 -13.93 13.46 0.18
CA GLU A 229 -15.40 13.30 0.10
C GLU A 229 -16.01 13.75 -1.23
N ASN A 230 -15.26 14.46 -2.08
CA ASN A 230 -15.77 15.06 -3.31
C ASN A 230 -15.78 14.11 -4.53
N ILE A 231 -15.71 12.80 -4.31
CA ILE A 231 -15.79 11.81 -5.37
C ILE A 231 -17.23 11.31 -5.43
N PRO A 232 -17.93 11.43 -6.58
CA PRO A 232 -19.30 10.96 -6.72
C PRO A 232 -19.44 9.47 -6.38
N ASP A 233 -20.54 9.06 -5.76
CA ASP A 233 -20.75 7.65 -5.35
C ASP A 233 -20.77 6.65 -6.52
N ASN A 234 -21.05 7.12 -7.74
CA ASN A 234 -21.04 6.31 -8.95
C ASN A 234 -19.65 6.23 -9.62
N VAL A 235 -18.59 6.64 -8.93
CA VAL A 235 -17.23 6.77 -9.47
C VAL A 235 -16.25 6.07 -8.53
N SER A 236 -15.53 5.07 -9.05
CA SER A 236 -14.53 4.33 -8.29
C SER A 236 -13.11 4.81 -8.64
N PRO A 237 -12.40 5.51 -7.73
CA PRO A 237 -11.05 5.99 -7.99
C PRO A 237 -10.06 4.83 -8.04
N GLY A 238 -9.39 4.70 -9.18
CA GLY A 238 -8.38 3.68 -9.48
C GLY A 238 -6.97 4.19 -9.30
N GLN A 239 -6.29 4.43 -10.41
CA GLN A 239 -4.94 4.98 -10.42
C GLN A 239 -4.95 6.50 -10.28
N VAL A 240 -4.13 7.03 -9.38
CA VAL A 240 -3.98 8.47 -9.19
C VAL A 240 -2.53 8.91 -9.36
N SER A 241 -2.34 10.04 -10.03
CA SER A 241 -1.04 10.69 -10.17
C SER A 241 -1.07 12.09 -9.56
N CYS A 242 0.02 12.46 -8.88
CA CYS A 242 0.21 13.80 -8.35
C CYS A 242 1.31 14.52 -9.16
N SER A 243 1.04 15.75 -9.60
CA SER A 243 2.11 16.66 -10.04
C SER A 243 1.87 18.06 -9.54
N SER A 244 2.96 18.72 -9.12
CA SER A 244 3.02 20.14 -8.75
C SER A 244 1.75 20.65 -8.05
N MET A 245 1.54 20.19 -6.81
CA MET A 245 0.49 20.64 -5.88
C MET A 245 -0.95 20.16 -6.13
N TRP A 246 -1.24 19.43 -7.21
CA TRP A 246 -2.60 18.95 -7.52
C TRP A 246 -2.62 17.46 -7.90
N ILE A 247 -3.78 16.82 -7.74
CA ILE A 247 -4.07 15.53 -8.37
C ILE A 247 -4.19 15.79 -9.87
N GLN A 248 -3.28 15.20 -10.65
CA GLN A 248 -3.16 15.47 -12.09
C GLN A 248 -4.11 14.61 -12.92
N GLY A 249 -4.47 13.44 -12.40
CA GLY A 249 -5.45 12.56 -13.01
C GLY A 249 -5.87 11.46 -12.03
N ILE A 250 -7.16 11.12 -12.08
CA ILE A 250 -7.75 9.98 -11.39
C ILE A 250 -8.32 9.11 -12.52
N SER A 251 -7.80 7.90 -12.70
CA SER A 251 -8.52 6.90 -13.48
C SER A 251 -9.75 6.53 -12.66
N VAL A 252 -10.92 6.64 -13.26
CA VAL A 252 -12.17 6.31 -12.62
C VAL A 252 -12.86 5.18 -13.38
N PHE A 253 -13.42 4.24 -12.64
CA PHE A 253 -14.21 3.14 -13.16
C PHE A 253 -15.66 3.26 -12.71
#